data_AF-A0A3L9Y3F8-F1
#
_entry.id   AF-A0A3L9Y3F8-F1
#
_cell.length_a   1.000
_cell.length_b   1.000
_cell.length_c   1.000
_cell.angle_alpha   90.00
_cell.angle_beta   90.00
_cell.angle_gamma   90.00
#
_symmetry.space_group_name_H-M   'P 1'
#
loop_
_entity.id
_entity.type
_entity.pdbx_description
1 polymer ?
#
loop_
_entity_poly.entity_id
_entity_poly.type
_entity_poly.pdbx_seq_one_letter_code
_entity_poly.pdbx_strand_id
1 'polypeptide(L)'
;MTVSPQINLPADFEGSAMAPWLSPMPVQRPEWSVPAMQWDGRHPRATRWSLAVMAALRGHGSDLLDVVPSDIEAWCPAYEAADRAQRAAFWAGLVSTLAWHESSHRPRAVGGGGRWFGLVQIAPGTARWRNCEVRTGQGLLDGAANLRCGIRIMAATVPRDGVVAEGMRGVAADWGPFHSRRKREEMRNWVRRQAYCRPPTRPVLRPAGLVPAPVLPQPRPARMTSAD
;
A
#
# COMPACT_ATOMS: atom_id res chain seq x y z
N MET A 1 -23.17 -31.63 4.94
CA MET A 1 -23.39 -32.51 3.78
C MET A 1 -22.61 -31.92 2.61
N THR A 2 -21.54 -32.60 2.22
CA THR A 2 -20.62 -32.20 1.13
C THR A 2 -21.26 -32.48 -0.22
N VAL A 3 -21.47 -31.45 -1.03
CA VAL A 3 -21.94 -31.59 -2.41
C VAL A 3 -20.72 -31.51 -3.33
N SER A 4 -20.35 -32.65 -3.92
CA SER A 4 -19.33 -32.70 -4.96
C SER A 4 -19.96 -32.27 -6.30
N PRO A 5 -19.30 -31.39 -7.08
CA PRO A 5 -19.81 -31.03 -8.40
C PRO A 5 -19.61 -32.21 -9.36
N GLN A 6 -20.70 -32.74 -9.92
CA GLN A 6 -20.61 -33.72 -11.00
C GLN A 6 -20.56 -32.99 -12.34
N ILE A 7 -19.40 -33.04 -12.98
CA ILE A 7 -19.20 -32.53 -14.34
C ILE A 7 -19.59 -33.65 -15.30
N ASN A 8 -20.57 -33.41 -16.17
CA ASN A 8 -20.99 -34.37 -17.19
C ASN A 8 -20.06 -34.23 -18.40
N LEU A 9 -18.97 -35.00 -18.43
CA LEU A 9 -18.07 -35.13 -19.58
C LEU A 9 -18.57 -36.25 -20.51
N PRO A 10 -18.39 -36.14 -21.84
CA PRO A 10 -18.66 -37.24 -22.75
C PRO A 10 -17.80 -38.45 -22.38
N ALA A 11 -18.33 -39.66 -22.55
CA ALA A 11 -17.71 -40.91 -22.09
C ALA A 11 -16.30 -41.16 -22.67
N ASP A 12 -15.96 -40.44 -23.75
CA ASP A 12 -14.73 -40.62 -24.53
C ASP A 12 -13.73 -39.49 -24.28
N PHE A 13 -13.97 -38.63 -23.28
CA PHE A 13 -13.04 -37.57 -22.90
C PHE A 13 -11.86 -38.17 -22.12
N GLU A 14 -10.85 -38.64 -22.84
CA GLU A 14 -9.52 -38.88 -22.28
C GLU A 14 -8.89 -37.52 -21.93
N GLY A 15 -9.28 -36.98 -20.78
CA GLY A 15 -8.55 -35.89 -20.15
C GLY A 15 -7.09 -36.30 -20.02
N SER A 16 -6.18 -35.43 -20.46
CA SER A 16 -4.75 -35.69 -20.35
C SER A 16 -4.41 -36.14 -18.92
N ALA A 17 -3.74 -37.29 -18.77
CA ALA A 17 -3.35 -37.83 -17.45
C ALA A 17 -2.52 -36.86 -16.60
N MET A 18 -2.00 -35.80 -17.24
CA MET A 18 -1.19 -34.74 -16.64
C MET A 18 -2.01 -33.52 -16.19
N ALA A 19 -3.32 -33.45 -16.50
CA ALA A 19 -4.17 -32.31 -16.17
C ALA A 19 -4.86 -32.51 -14.80
N PRO A 20 -4.82 -31.52 -13.89
CA PRO A 20 -5.49 -31.61 -12.61
C PRO A 20 -7.02 -31.55 -12.77
N TRP A 21 -7.73 -32.39 -12.00
CA TRP A 21 -9.19 -32.48 -11.96
C TRP A 21 -9.89 -31.20 -11.47
N LEU A 22 -9.16 -30.36 -10.73
CA LEU A 22 -9.57 -29.05 -10.26
C LEU A 22 -8.42 -28.09 -10.49
N SER A 23 -8.63 -27.11 -11.35
CA SER A 23 -7.74 -25.95 -11.41
C SER A 23 -8.04 -25.07 -10.19
N PRO A 24 -7.11 -24.90 -9.23
CA PRO A 24 -7.31 -23.90 -8.20
C PRO A 24 -7.51 -22.55 -8.89
N MET A 25 -8.55 -21.83 -8.48
CA MET A 25 -8.72 -20.44 -8.92
C MET A 25 -7.42 -19.70 -8.62
N PRO A 26 -6.90 -18.86 -9.54
CA PRO A 26 -5.69 -18.10 -9.28
C PRO A 26 -5.91 -17.27 -8.02
N VAL A 27 -5.25 -17.66 -6.92
CA VAL A 27 -5.16 -16.79 -5.75
C VAL A 27 -4.44 -15.56 -6.25
N GLN A 28 -5.10 -14.41 -6.18
CA GLN A 28 -4.49 -13.15 -6.54
C GLN A 28 -3.28 -12.98 -5.64
N ARG A 29 -2.09 -13.16 -6.20
CA ARG A 29 -0.87 -12.76 -5.53
C ARG A 29 -0.97 -11.24 -5.42
N PRO A 30 -0.90 -10.63 -4.22
CA PRO A 30 -0.72 -9.20 -4.17
C PRO A 30 0.52 -8.92 -5.01
N GLU A 31 0.34 -8.20 -6.11
CA GLU A 31 1.45 -7.83 -6.97
C GLU A 31 2.32 -6.91 -6.12
N TRP A 32 3.34 -7.49 -5.49
CA TRP A 32 4.34 -6.77 -4.74
C TRP A 32 5.23 -6.03 -5.75
N SER A 33 4.64 -5.04 -6.40
CA SER A 33 5.38 -4.01 -7.08
C SER A 33 5.84 -3.03 -6.00
N VAL A 34 7.11 -2.64 -6.05
CA VAL A 34 7.56 -1.47 -5.30
C VAL A 34 6.66 -0.32 -5.77
N PRO A 35 5.95 0.36 -4.86
CA PRO A 35 4.99 1.36 -5.28
C PRO A 35 5.73 2.53 -5.91
N ALA A 36 5.06 3.22 -6.83
CA ALA A 36 5.59 4.45 -7.40
C ALA A 36 5.93 5.44 -6.28
N MET A 37 7.16 5.96 -6.33
CA MET A 37 7.68 6.98 -5.42
C MET A 37 8.06 8.24 -6.20
N GLN A 38 7.99 9.39 -5.54
CA GLN A 38 8.29 10.66 -6.20
C GLN A 38 9.77 10.77 -6.65
N TRP A 39 10.67 10.05 -5.99
CA TRP A 39 12.11 10.01 -6.33
C TRP A 39 12.47 9.02 -7.45
N ASP A 40 11.53 8.22 -7.95
CA ASP A 40 11.82 7.20 -8.96
C ASP A 40 12.36 7.84 -10.24
N GLY A 41 13.44 7.29 -10.78
CA GLY A 41 14.15 7.85 -11.94
C GLY A 41 14.92 9.16 -11.67
N ARG A 42 14.82 9.75 -10.48
CA ARG A 42 15.46 11.03 -10.13
C ARG A 42 16.77 10.89 -9.36
N HIS A 43 17.01 9.73 -8.75
CA HIS A 43 18.21 9.50 -7.96
C HIS A 43 18.68 8.04 -8.05
N PRO A 44 20.00 7.76 -8.16
CA PRO A 44 20.53 6.40 -8.29
C PRO A 44 20.24 5.49 -7.09
N ARG A 45 19.93 6.07 -5.92
CA ARG A 45 19.57 5.33 -4.69
C ARG A 45 18.06 5.20 -4.46
N ALA A 46 17.21 5.63 -5.39
CA ALA A 46 15.75 5.60 -5.27
C ALA A 46 15.23 4.23 -4.81
N THR A 47 15.63 3.14 -5.47
CA THR A 47 15.22 1.78 -5.11
C THR A 47 15.61 1.42 -3.67
N ARG A 48 16.82 1.78 -3.24
CA ARG A 48 17.28 1.52 -1.86
C ARG A 48 16.44 2.28 -0.84
N TRP A 49 16.03 3.50 -1.15
CA TRP A 49 15.14 4.29 -0.29
C TRP A 49 13.75 3.68 -0.21
N SER A 50 13.16 3.28 -1.35
CA SER A 50 11.87 2.60 -1.40
C SER A 50 11.90 1.32 -0.56
N LEU A 51 12.92 0.48 -0.71
CA LEU A 51 13.08 -0.74 0.09
C LEU A 51 13.24 -0.44 1.58
N ALA A 52 14.01 0.58 1.96
CA ALA A 52 14.19 0.96 3.36
C ALA A 52 12.90 1.45 4.01
N VAL A 53 12.09 2.24 3.30
CA VAL A 53 10.79 2.72 3.77
C VAL A 53 9.80 1.57 3.90
N MET A 54 9.69 0.71 2.88
CA MET A 54 8.78 -0.43 2.92
C MET A 54 9.18 -1.44 4.02
N ALA A 55 10.47 -1.64 4.26
CA ALA A 55 10.95 -2.45 5.38
C ALA A 55 10.60 -1.82 6.74
N ALA A 56 10.78 -0.51 6.89
CA ALA A 56 10.40 0.21 8.11
C ALA A 56 8.91 0.12 8.41
N LEU A 57 8.06 0.31 7.40
CA LEU A 57 6.59 0.20 7.51
C LEU A 57 6.12 -1.20 7.89
N ARG A 58 6.83 -2.26 7.47
CA ARG A 58 6.53 -3.62 7.91
C ARG A 58 7.07 -3.96 9.31
N GLY A 59 8.11 -3.25 9.75
CA GLY A 59 8.70 -3.41 11.07
C GLY A 59 8.12 -2.41 12.07
N HIS A 60 8.96 -1.48 12.51
CA HIS A 60 8.65 -0.52 13.56
C HIS A 60 7.67 0.59 13.16
N GLY A 61 7.19 0.61 11.92
CA GLY A 61 6.17 1.54 11.42
C GLY A 61 4.82 0.88 11.16
N SER A 62 4.64 -0.37 11.60
CA SER A 62 3.44 -1.17 11.30
C SER A 62 2.14 -0.54 11.81
N ASP A 63 2.19 0.16 12.94
CA ASP A 63 1.02 0.88 13.50
C ASP A 63 0.44 1.93 12.55
N LEU A 64 1.24 2.49 11.63
CA LEU A 64 0.74 3.38 10.57
C LEU A 64 -0.24 2.69 9.62
N LEU A 65 -0.14 1.36 9.47
CA LEU A 65 -0.98 0.59 8.55
C LEU A 65 -2.33 0.24 9.19
N ASP A 66 -2.42 0.31 10.51
CA ASP A 66 -3.59 -0.08 11.30
C ASP A 66 -4.53 1.11 11.59
N VAL A 67 -4.02 2.34 11.53
CA VAL A 67 -4.82 3.55 11.69
C VAL A 67 -5.56 3.93 10.39
N VAL A 68 -6.79 4.41 10.52
CA VAL A 68 -7.53 5.12 9.47
C VAL A 68 -7.64 6.59 9.89
N PRO A 69 -6.79 7.48 9.37
CA PRO A 69 -6.82 8.89 9.76
C PRO A 69 -8.13 9.59 9.36
N SER A 70 -8.64 10.53 10.16
CA SER A 70 -9.93 11.18 9.88
C SER A 70 -9.92 12.07 8.63
N ASP A 71 -8.75 12.55 8.20
CA ASP A 71 -8.55 13.33 6.98
C ASP A 71 -8.14 12.46 5.78
N ILE A 72 -8.14 11.13 5.91
CA ILE A 72 -7.57 10.22 4.91
C ILE A 72 -8.28 10.32 3.56
N GLU A 73 -9.58 10.59 3.51
CA GLU A 73 -10.31 10.74 2.25
C GLU A 73 -9.76 11.89 1.40
N ALA A 74 -9.28 12.97 2.03
CA ALA A 74 -8.63 14.07 1.34
C ALA A 74 -7.28 13.65 0.73
N TRP A 75 -6.55 12.76 1.39
CA TRP A 75 -5.23 12.27 0.97
C TRP A 75 -5.28 11.10 0.00
N CYS A 76 -6.16 10.13 0.24
CA CYS A 76 -6.21 8.84 -0.43
C CYS A 76 -7.60 8.20 -0.28
N PRO A 77 -8.55 8.49 -1.19
CA PRO A 77 -9.94 8.00 -1.08
C PRO A 77 -10.10 6.49 -0.94
N ALA A 78 -9.18 5.70 -1.51
CA ALA A 78 -9.24 4.24 -1.43
C ALA A 78 -8.64 3.64 -0.15
N TYR A 79 -8.05 4.45 0.73
CA TYR A 79 -7.23 3.96 1.85
C TYR A 79 -7.99 3.09 2.85
N GLU A 80 -9.24 3.44 3.16
CA GLU A 80 -10.04 2.69 4.12
C GLU A 80 -10.26 1.24 3.66
N ALA A 81 -10.59 1.07 2.38
CA ALA A 81 -10.75 -0.24 1.73
C ALA A 81 -9.42 -0.92 1.33
N ALA A 82 -8.29 -0.23 1.52
CA ALA A 82 -6.99 -0.71 1.08
C ALA A 82 -6.43 -1.80 2.01
N ASP A 83 -5.77 -2.80 1.42
CA ASP A 83 -5.01 -3.79 2.17
C ASP A 83 -3.73 -3.18 2.78
N ARG A 84 -3.04 -3.94 3.65
CA ARG A 84 -1.82 -3.45 4.31
C ARG A 84 -0.71 -3.04 3.33
N ALA A 85 -0.61 -3.69 2.17
CA ALA A 85 0.42 -3.38 1.18
C ALA A 85 0.13 -2.04 0.49
N GLN A 86 -1.13 -1.79 0.13
CA GLN A 86 -1.61 -0.53 -0.42
C GLN A 86 -1.51 0.61 0.60
N ARG A 87 -1.82 0.36 1.88
CA ARG A 87 -1.62 1.33 2.97
C ARG A 87 -0.14 1.67 3.16
N ALA A 88 0.75 0.69 3.08
CA ALA A 88 2.19 0.93 3.12
C ALA A 88 2.66 1.74 1.91
N ALA A 89 2.11 1.47 0.72
CA ALA A 89 2.39 2.24 -0.48
C ALA A 89 1.99 3.72 -0.34
N PHE A 90 0.84 4.01 0.27
CA PHE A 90 0.43 5.37 0.59
C PHE A 90 1.46 6.10 1.47
N TRP A 91 1.83 5.51 2.61
CA TRP A 91 2.78 6.16 3.53
C TRP A 91 4.15 6.33 2.91
N ALA A 92 4.61 5.34 2.15
CA ALA A 92 5.88 5.43 1.45
C ALA A 92 5.87 6.51 0.36
N GLY A 93 4.76 6.61 -0.38
CA GLY A 93 4.50 7.69 -1.33
C GLY A 93 4.54 9.06 -0.66
N LEU A 94 3.82 9.24 0.45
CA LEU A 94 3.82 10.49 1.21
C LEU A 94 5.23 10.89 1.66
N VAL A 95 5.99 9.95 2.23
CA VAL A 95 7.39 10.18 2.63
C VAL A 95 8.27 10.57 1.45
N SER A 96 8.05 9.99 0.27
CA SER A 96 8.78 10.36 -0.94
C SER A 96 8.51 11.80 -1.37
N THR A 97 7.28 12.28 -1.17
CA THR A 97 6.92 13.68 -1.43
C THR A 97 7.45 14.64 -0.39
N LEU A 98 7.42 14.23 0.88
CA LEU A 98 8.02 14.99 1.97
C LEU A 98 9.52 15.21 1.74
N ALA A 99 10.25 14.16 1.36
CA ALA A 99 11.68 14.24 1.08
C ALA A 99 12.02 15.23 -0.05
N TRP A 100 11.12 15.42 -1.02
CA TRP A 100 11.28 16.46 -2.05
C TRP A 100 11.15 17.87 -1.46
N HIS A 101 10.13 18.10 -0.64
CA HIS A 101 9.87 19.42 -0.06
C HIS A 101 10.83 19.83 1.07
N GLU A 102 11.48 18.85 1.69
CA GLU A 102 12.50 19.04 2.73
C GLU A 102 13.91 19.20 2.15
N SER A 103 14.32 18.33 1.21
CA SER A 103 15.71 18.27 0.75
C SER A 103 15.88 18.31 -0.76
N SER A 104 14.80 18.33 -1.54
CA SER A 104 14.84 18.08 -2.99
C SER A 104 15.49 16.73 -3.32
N HIS A 105 15.22 15.70 -2.51
CA HIS A 105 15.84 14.38 -2.59
C HIS A 105 17.37 14.37 -2.44
N ARG A 106 17.95 15.36 -1.73
CA ARG A 106 19.39 15.41 -1.44
C ARG A 106 19.68 14.77 -0.08
N PRO A 107 20.24 13.55 -0.02
CA PRO A 107 20.43 12.83 1.25
C PRO A 107 21.48 13.48 2.17
N ARG A 108 22.36 14.33 1.64
CA ARG A 108 23.37 15.08 2.41
C ARG A 108 22.93 16.51 2.76
N ALA A 109 21.64 16.84 2.59
CA ALA A 109 21.12 18.16 2.92
C ALA A 109 21.21 18.43 4.43
N VAL A 110 21.69 19.62 4.78
CA VAL A 110 21.73 20.12 6.16
C VAL A 110 21.03 21.48 6.17
N GLY A 111 19.93 21.59 6.92
CA GLY A 111 19.08 22.77 6.95
C GLY A 111 19.01 23.45 8.32
N GLY A 112 18.33 24.59 8.36
CA GLY A 112 18.09 25.36 9.58
C GLY A 112 19.36 25.79 10.31
N GLY A 113 20.42 26.14 9.58
CA GLY A 113 21.71 26.53 10.16
C GLY A 113 22.47 25.39 10.85
N GLY A 114 22.36 24.16 10.33
CA GLY A 114 23.07 23.00 10.90
C GLY A 114 22.27 22.13 11.86
N ARG A 115 20.95 22.35 11.96
CA ARG A 115 20.10 21.68 12.96
C ARG A 115 19.38 20.43 12.45
N TRP A 116 19.08 20.38 11.16
CA TRP A 116 18.25 19.34 10.55
C TRP A 116 18.99 18.65 9.42
N PHE A 117 18.88 17.32 9.33
CA PHE A 117 19.76 16.49 8.50
C PHE A 117 18.99 15.53 7.62
N GLY A 118 19.50 15.32 6.41
CA GLY A 118 19.09 14.24 5.53
C GLY A 118 17.83 14.53 4.70
N LEU A 119 17.27 13.46 4.13
CA LEU A 119 16.18 13.52 3.16
C LEU A 119 14.92 14.20 3.70
N VAL A 120 14.56 13.89 4.95
CA VAL A 120 13.37 14.43 5.63
C VAL A 120 13.74 15.32 6.82
N GLN A 121 14.95 15.91 6.79
CA GLN A 121 15.38 16.98 7.70
C GLN A 121 15.08 16.70 9.17
N ILE A 122 15.72 15.68 9.75
CA ILE A 122 15.54 15.28 11.16
C ILE A 122 16.64 15.87 12.04
N ALA A 123 16.30 16.32 13.25
CA ALA A 123 17.27 16.78 14.23
C ALA A 123 17.84 15.60 15.03
N PRO A 124 19.14 15.61 15.37
CA PRO A 124 19.75 14.56 16.20
C PRO A 124 19.05 14.37 17.55
N GLY A 125 18.53 15.45 18.14
CA GLY A 125 17.75 15.40 19.39
C GLY A 125 16.47 14.57 19.23
N THR A 126 15.68 14.83 18.19
CA THR A 126 14.48 14.05 17.86
C THR A 126 14.82 12.59 17.59
N ALA A 127 15.89 12.32 16.84
CA ALA A 127 16.33 10.96 16.55
C ALA A 127 16.71 10.18 17.83
N ARG A 128 17.37 10.83 18.81
CA ARG A 128 17.64 10.24 20.12
C ARG A 128 16.35 9.98 20.90
N TRP A 129 15.48 10.98 20.99
CA TRP A 129 14.23 10.88 21.74
C TRP A 129 13.31 9.78 21.19
N ARG A 130 13.26 9.61 19.86
CA ARG A 130 12.54 8.52 19.19
C ARG A 130 13.32 7.20 19.14
N ASN A 131 14.49 7.13 19.78
CA ASN A 131 15.31 5.93 19.83
C ASN A 131 15.68 5.39 18.42
N CYS A 132 15.93 6.27 17.45
CA CYS A 132 16.32 5.87 16.09
C CYS A 132 17.67 5.14 16.07
N GLU A 133 17.90 4.35 15.02
CA GLU A 133 19.16 3.62 14.75
C GLU A 133 20.34 4.59 14.66
N VAL A 134 20.19 5.67 13.87
CA VAL A 134 21.15 6.76 13.78
C VAL A 134 20.68 7.94 14.65
N ARG A 135 21.61 8.51 15.42
CA ARG A 135 21.31 9.52 16.46
C ARG A 135 22.18 10.78 16.39
N THR A 136 23.03 10.85 15.37
CA THR A 136 23.96 11.94 15.10
C THR A 136 23.61 12.60 13.76
N GLY A 137 24.00 13.87 13.58
CA GLY A 137 23.79 14.57 12.31
C GLY A 137 24.43 13.82 11.14
N GLN A 138 25.66 13.33 11.32
CA GLN A 138 26.38 12.55 10.30
C GLN A 138 25.65 11.24 9.96
N GLY A 139 25.15 10.51 10.97
CA GLY A 139 24.38 9.29 10.73
C GLY A 139 23.07 9.56 9.97
N LEU A 140 22.43 10.70 10.23
CA LEU A 140 21.22 11.13 9.53
C LEU A 140 21.45 11.53 8.07
N LEU A 141 22.70 11.65 7.60
CA LEU A 141 23.01 11.84 6.17
C LEU A 141 22.97 10.53 5.37
N ASP A 142 22.88 9.37 6.03
CA ASP A 142 22.49 8.13 5.34
C ASP A 142 20.99 8.19 5.03
N GLY A 143 20.65 8.32 3.74
CA GLY A 143 19.26 8.49 3.33
C GLY A 143 18.34 7.35 3.76
N ALA A 144 18.82 6.10 3.76
CA ALA A 144 17.99 4.96 4.18
C ALA A 144 17.71 5.00 5.70
N ALA A 145 18.73 5.26 6.52
CA ALA A 145 18.58 5.39 7.98
C ALA A 145 17.74 6.61 8.36
N ASN A 146 17.88 7.72 7.64
CA ASN A 146 17.06 8.92 7.79
C ASN A 146 15.58 8.62 7.56
N LEU A 147 15.25 7.92 6.46
CA LEU A 147 13.88 7.53 6.13
C LEU A 147 13.30 6.53 7.14
N ARG A 148 14.09 5.55 7.59
CA ARG A 148 13.66 4.65 8.69
C ARG A 148 13.31 5.43 9.96
N CYS A 149 14.13 6.42 10.33
CA CYS A 149 13.84 7.28 11.49
C CYS A 149 12.58 8.13 11.27
N GLY A 150 12.37 8.66 10.06
CA GLY A 150 11.14 9.37 9.68
C GLY A 150 9.89 8.51 9.87
N ILE A 151 9.91 7.26 9.41
CA ILE A 151 8.80 6.32 9.62
C ILE A 151 8.56 6.06 11.11
N ARG A 152 9.62 5.96 11.92
CA ARG A 152 9.46 5.79 13.38
C ARG A 152 8.81 7.01 14.05
N ILE A 153 9.17 8.23 13.63
CA ILE A 153 8.54 9.46 14.11
C ILE A 153 7.05 9.46 13.75
N MET A 154 6.72 9.21 12.47
CA MET A 154 5.34 9.18 11.99
C MET A 154 4.49 8.13 12.70
N ALA A 155 5.05 6.93 12.93
CA ALA A 155 4.37 5.84 13.63
C ALA A 155 4.03 6.16 15.09
N ALA A 156 4.66 7.18 15.67
CA ALA A 156 4.31 7.66 16.99
C ALA A 156 3.35 8.86 16.97
N THR A 157 3.36 9.69 15.92
CA THR A 157 2.52 10.90 15.87
C THR A 157 1.17 10.67 15.21
N VAL A 158 1.13 9.94 14.10
CA VAL A 158 -0.12 9.71 13.36
C VAL A 158 -1.12 8.89 14.18
N PRO A 159 -0.76 7.74 14.80
CA PRO A 159 -1.72 7.02 15.64
C PRO A 159 -2.16 7.80 16.87
N ARG A 160 -1.26 8.61 17.45
CA ARG A 160 -1.56 9.49 18.59
C ARG A 160 -2.60 10.56 18.21
N ASP A 161 -2.51 11.09 17.00
CA ASP A 161 -3.27 12.27 16.57
C ASP A 161 -4.51 11.94 15.72
N GLY A 162 -4.56 10.75 15.13
CA GLY A 162 -5.68 10.30 14.30
C GLY A 162 -5.81 11.02 12.96
N VAL A 163 -4.79 11.75 12.50
CA VAL A 163 -4.78 12.50 11.22
C VAL A 163 -3.48 12.26 10.46
N VAL A 164 -3.53 12.33 9.13
CA VAL A 164 -2.33 12.43 8.29
C VAL A 164 -1.64 13.76 8.56
N ALA A 165 -2.35 14.88 8.40
CA ALA A 165 -1.79 16.21 8.71
C ALA A 165 -2.86 17.30 8.85
N GLU A 166 -3.03 17.81 10.07
CA GLU A 166 -3.95 18.91 10.38
C GLU A 166 -3.39 19.80 11.50
N GLY A 167 -3.27 21.10 11.26
CA GLY A 167 -2.64 22.01 12.23
C GLY A 167 -1.22 21.56 12.60
N MET A 168 -0.99 21.23 13.88
CA MET A 168 0.25 20.67 14.43
C MET A 168 0.16 19.16 14.73
N ARG A 169 -0.77 18.45 14.08
CA ARG A 169 -1.08 17.04 14.33
C ARG A 169 -0.66 16.13 13.19
N GLY A 170 -0.43 14.86 13.50
CA GLY A 170 0.00 13.83 12.55
C GLY A 170 1.42 14.08 12.07
N VAL A 171 1.64 14.00 10.77
CA VAL A 171 2.93 14.32 10.14
C VAL A 171 3.25 15.82 10.26
N ALA A 172 2.24 16.69 10.39
CA ALA A 172 2.49 18.12 10.58
C ALA A 172 3.09 18.48 11.95
N ALA A 173 3.13 17.55 12.90
CA ALA A 173 3.75 17.77 14.21
C ALA A 173 5.28 17.97 14.11
N ASP A 174 5.92 17.33 13.14
CA ASP A 174 7.38 17.30 13.01
C ASP A 174 7.90 17.99 11.73
N TRP A 175 7.07 18.14 10.68
CA TRP A 175 7.53 18.57 9.36
C TRP A 175 6.87 19.85 8.84
N GLY A 176 7.71 20.88 8.68
CA GLY A 176 7.31 22.22 8.25
C GLY A 176 6.58 22.35 6.91
N PRO A 177 6.87 21.55 5.86
CA PRO A 177 6.15 21.57 4.59
C PRO A 177 4.63 21.43 4.71
N PHE A 178 4.13 20.76 5.75
CA PHE A 178 2.69 20.62 5.97
C PHE A 178 2.00 21.92 6.42
N HIS A 179 2.75 22.93 6.91
CA HIS A 179 2.20 24.25 7.22
C HIS A 179 2.12 25.17 5.99
N SER A 180 2.82 24.85 4.91
CA SER A 180 2.66 25.56 3.64
C SER A 180 1.49 24.96 2.86
N ARG A 181 0.42 25.73 2.66
CA ARG A 181 -0.73 25.29 1.84
C ARG A 181 -0.28 24.75 0.48
N ARG A 182 0.60 25.48 -0.22
CA ARG A 182 1.12 25.08 -1.53
C ARG A 182 1.82 23.71 -1.48
N LYS A 183 2.82 23.54 -0.60
CA LYS A 183 3.57 22.27 -0.50
C LYS A 183 2.66 21.12 -0.06
N ARG A 184 1.76 21.36 0.90
CA ARG A 184 0.80 20.36 1.38
C ARG A 184 -0.12 19.88 0.25
N GLU A 185 -0.67 20.79 -0.55
CA GLU A 185 -1.50 20.40 -1.69
C GLU A 185 -0.68 19.71 -2.79
N GLU A 186 0.57 20.10 -3.02
CA GLU A 186 1.48 19.40 -3.95
C GLU A 186 1.70 17.93 -3.52
N MET A 187 1.99 17.69 -2.23
CA MET A 187 2.13 16.34 -1.66
C MET A 187 0.82 15.55 -1.77
N ARG A 188 -0.29 16.13 -1.30
CA ARG A 188 -1.63 15.50 -1.33
C ARG A 188 -2.02 15.10 -2.74
N ASN A 189 -1.91 16.02 -3.69
CA ASN A 189 -2.27 15.78 -5.08
C ASN A 189 -1.38 14.72 -5.73
N TRP A 190 -0.08 14.69 -5.39
CA TRP A 190 0.81 13.65 -5.90
C TRP A 190 0.39 12.25 -5.40
N VAL A 191 0.17 12.09 -4.10
CA VAL A 191 -0.18 10.79 -3.50
C VAL A 191 -1.57 10.34 -3.95
N ARG A 192 -2.56 11.24 -3.94
CA ARG A 192 -3.95 10.96 -4.33
C ARG A 192 -4.09 10.41 -5.75
N ARG A 193 -3.18 10.76 -6.66
CA ARG A 193 -3.21 10.31 -8.07
C ARG A 193 -2.67 8.91 -8.30
N GLN A 194 -1.98 8.32 -7.32
CA GLN A 194 -1.34 7.01 -7.45
C GLN A 194 -2.36 5.88 -7.47
N ALA A 195 -1.99 4.75 -8.08
CA ALA A 195 -2.89 3.60 -8.25
C ALA A 195 -3.45 3.07 -6.91
N TYR A 196 -2.63 3.07 -5.85
CA TYR A 196 -3.01 2.64 -4.51
C TYR A 196 -3.99 3.60 -3.78
N CYS A 197 -4.26 4.78 -4.34
CA CYS A 197 -5.27 5.73 -3.83
C CYS A 197 -6.51 5.85 -4.70
N ARG A 198 -6.56 5.10 -5.80
CA ARG A 198 -7.75 5.02 -6.65
C ARG A 198 -8.63 3.88 -6.15
N PRO A 199 -9.96 4.06 -6.14
CA PRO A 199 -10.87 2.95 -5.89
C PRO A 199 -10.50 1.79 -6.82
N PRO A 200 -10.58 0.54 -6.37
CA PRO A 200 -10.35 -0.59 -7.26
C PRO A 200 -11.32 -0.47 -8.44
N THR A 201 -10.78 -0.28 -9.64
CA THR A 201 -11.56 -0.30 -10.90
C THR A 201 -11.96 -1.73 -11.28
N ARG A 202 -11.59 -2.71 -10.45
CA ARG A 202 -11.81 -4.12 -10.71
C ARG A 202 -13.26 -4.49 -10.40
N PRO A 203 -13.96 -5.21 -11.29
CA PRO A 203 -15.27 -5.77 -10.99
C PRO A 203 -15.21 -6.56 -9.68
N VAL A 204 -16.03 -6.18 -8.71
CA VAL A 204 -16.33 -7.02 -7.56
C VAL A 204 -16.82 -8.36 -8.11
N LEU A 205 -16.21 -9.48 -7.69
CA LEU A 205 -16.71 -10.80 -8.06
C LEU A 205 -18.21 -10.86 -7.74
N ARG A 206 -19.02 -11.24 -8.74
CA ARG A 206 -20.48 -11.27 -8.63
C ARG A 206 -20.86 -12.16 -7.42
N PRO A 207 -21.77 -11.72 -6.53
CA PRO A 207 -22.19 -12.53 -5.39
C PRO A 207 -22.67 -13.90 -5.82
N ALA A 208 -22.24 -14.95 -5.10
CA ALA A 208 -22.77 -16.29 -5.31
C ALA A 208 -24.27 -16.33 -5.00
N GLY A 209 -25.08 -16.93 -5.88
CA GLY A 209 -26.52 -17.12 -5.67
C GLY A 209 -27.46 -16.18 -6.42
N LEU A 210 -26.95 -15.25 -7.25
CA LEU A 210 -27.79 -14.38 -8.10
C LEU A 210 -28.13 -14.97 -9.48
N VAL A 211 -27.62 -16.16 -9.79
CA VAL A 211 -28.00 -16.88 -11.01
C VAL A 211 -29.14 -17.82 -10.63
N PRO A 212 -30.35 -17.73 -11.24
CA PRO A 212 -31.36 -18.76 -11.08
C PRO A 212 -30.73 -20.11 -11.41
N ALA A 213 -31.07 -21.15 -10.65
CA ALA A 213 -30.58 -22.50 -10.88
C ALA A 213 -30.70 -22.83 -12.39
N PRO A 214 -29.67 -23.42 -13.02
CA PRO A 214 -29.75 -23.78 -14.42
C PRO A 214 -31.02 -24.62 -14.63
N VAL A 215 -31.90 -24.17 -15.53
CA VAL A 215 -33.07 -24.97 -15.93
C VAL A 215 -32.50 -26.21 -16.61
N LEU A 216 -32.49 -27.32 -15.87
CA LEU A 216 -32.06 -28.60 -16.41
C LEU A 216 -33.05 -28.99 -17.51
N PRO A 217 -32.57 -29.36 -18.71
CA PRO A 217 -33.46 -29.89 -19.73
C PRO A 217 -34.12 -31.16 -19.19
N GLN A 218 -35.46 -31.16 -19.18
CA GLN A 218 -36.25 -32.32 -18.80
C GLN A 218 -35.91 -33.49 -19.75
N PRO A 219 -35.69 -34.71 -19.23
CA PRO A 219 -35.47 -35.87 -20.08
C PRO A 219 -36.68 -36.08 -20.99
N ARG A 220 -36.43 -36.29 -22.30
CA ARG A 220 -37.51 -36.64 -23.23
C ARG A 220 -38.14 -37.97 -22.78
N PRO A 221 -39.47 -38.11 -22.81
CA PRO A 221 -40.10 -39.37 -22.48
C PRO A 221 -39.60 -40.47 -23.42
N ALA A 222 -39.27 -41.62 -22.85
CA ALA A 222 -38.77 -42.77 -23.59
C ALA A 222 -39.80 -43.21 -24.64
N ARG A 223 -39.36 -43.45 -25.88
CA ARG A 223 -40.21 -44.09 -26.89
C ARG A 223 -40.50 -45.51 -26.43
N MET A 224 -41.78 -45.80 -26.17
CA MET A 224 -42.27 -47.17 -26.06
C MET A 224 -42.02 -47.86 -27.39
N THR A 225 -41.11 -48.83 -27.41
CA THR A 225 -41.01 -49.79 -28.49
C THR A 225 -42.13 -50.81 -28.29
N SER A 226 -43.12 -50.81 -29.19
CA SER A 226 -44.08 -51.89 -29.33
C SER A 226 -43.33 -53.16 -29.74
N ALA A 227 -43.46 -54.22 -28.96
CA ALA A 227 -43.14 -55.57 -29.38
C ALA A 227 -44.24 -56.04 -30.32
N ASP A 228 -43.85 -56.48 -31.52
CA ASP A 228 -44.34 -57.69 -32.21
C ASP A 228 -43.42 -57.96 -33.41
#